data_AF-A0A0M9Y8X5-F1
#
_entry.id   AF-A0A0M9Y8X5-F1
#
_cell.length_a   1.000
_cell.length_b   1.000
_cell.length_c   1.000
_cell.angle_alpha   90.00
_cell.angle_beta   90.00
_cell.angle_gamma   90.00
#
_symmetry.space_group_name_H-M   'P 1'
#
loop_
_entity.id
_entity.type
_entity.pdbx_description
1 polymer ?
#
loop_
_entity_poly.entity_id
_entity_poly.type
_entity_poly.pdbx_seq_one_letter_code
_entity_poly.pdbx_strand_id
1 'polypeptide(L)'
;MQKAAVSAGELSTAGSNLSDTLPRTATAAGTVASGYTGPALATGPVAAALGEFMQHWQKDLQYVVERTGKSLTGAAEATNEYVKGDLRMAAQAQHAALAEPIPAPPGFSGRRGGGE
;
A
#
# COMPACT_ATOMS: atom_id res chain seq x y z
N MET A 1 -8.90 8.60 0.43
CA MET A 1 -8.03 8.04 -0.62
C MET A 1 -6.64 8.68 -0.63
N GLN A 2 -6.53 10.01 -0.69
CA GLN A 2 -5.23 10.71 -0.68
C GLN A 2 -4.36 10.37 0.54
N LYS A 3 -4.96 10.20 1.73
CA LYS A 3 -4.22 9.80 2.94
C LYS A 3 -3.48 8.46 2.82
N ALA A 4 -4.06 7.44 2.18
CA ALA A 4 -3.42 6.12 2.06
C ALA A 4 -2.20 6.16 1.13
N ALA A 5 -2.31 6.86 0.01
CA ALA A 5 -1.19 7.08 -0.91
C ALA A 5 -0.10 7.95 -0.27
N VAL A 6 -0.49 9.00 0.48
CA VAL A 6 0.45 9.83 1.24
C VAL A 6 1.18 9.00 2.30
N SER A 7 0.47 8.21 3.10
CA SER A 7 1.10 7.35 4.11
C SER A 7 2.02 6.28 3.53
N ALA A 8 1.69 5.73 2.35
CA ALA A 8 2.60 4.82 1.63
C ALA A 8 3.88 5.54 1.17
N GLY A 9 3.75 6.77 0.65
CA GLY A 9 4.90 7.62 0.30
C GLY A 9 5.75 8.02 1.50
N GLU A 10 5.11 8.39 2.61
CA GLU A 10 5.77 8.72 3.88
C GLU A 10 6.51 7.51 4.46
N LEU A 11 5.93 6.31 4.40
CA LEU A 11 6.58 5.07 4.86
C LEU A 11 7.80 4.72 4.00
N SER A 12 7.70 4.89 2.68
CA SER A 12 8.85 4.72 1.78
C SER A 12 9.95 5.73 2.09
N THR A 13 9.59 6.99 2.29
CA THR A 13 10.52 8.07 2.66
C THR A 13 11.19 7.79 4.01
N ALA A 14 10.41 7.33 5.00
CA ALA A 14 10.91 6.95 6.31
C ALA A 14 11.88 5.77 6.24
N GLY A 15 11.62 4.76 5.40
CA GLY A 15 12.52 3.62 5.18
C GLY A 15 13.87 4.03 4.55
N SER A 16 13.84 4.96 3.59
CA SER A 16 15.06 5.55 3.01
C SER A 16 15.83 6.35 4.05
N ASN A 17 15.15 7.22 4.80
CA ASN A 17 15.78 8.02 5.86
C ASN A 17 16.36 7.15 6.98
N LEU A 18 15.71 6.03 7.33
CA LEU A 18 16.20 5.10 8.34
C LEU A 18 17.54 4.49 7.94
N SER A 19 17.69 4.13 6.66
CA SER A 19 18.95 3.58 6.13
C SER A 19 20.11 4.58 6.21
N ASP A 20 19.83 5.88 6.09
CA ASP A 20 20.84 6.94 6.20
C ASP A 20 21.11 7.37 7.66
N THR A 21 20.09 7.37 8.50
CA THR A 21 20.19 7.83 9.90
C THR A 21 20.72 6.77 10.84
N LEU A 22 20.45 5.49 10.62
CA LEU A 22 20.96 4.41 11.48
C LEU A 22 22.49 4.34 11.52
N PRO A 23 23.25 4.38 10.41
CA PRO A 23 24.71 4.42 10.46
C PRO A 23 25.24 5.65 11.22
N ARG A 24 24.62 6.81 11.01
CA ARG A 24 25.04 8.08 11.64
C ARG A 24 24.77 8.08 13.15
N THR A 25 23.61 7.59 13.56
CA THR A 25 23.25 7.45 14.99
C THR A 25 24.08 6.38 15.66
N ALA A 26 24.39 5.27 14.99
CA ALA A 26 25.33 4.26 15.45
C ALA A 26 26.72 4.85 15.72
N THR A 27 27.27 5.64 14.78
CA THR A 27 28.54 6.36 15.00
C THR A 27 28.46 7.36 16.17
N ALA A 28 27.33 8.06 16.32
CA ALA A 28 27.13 9.03 17.39
C ALA A 28 26.87 8.39 18.77
N ALA A 29 26.36 7.16 18.84
CA ALA A 29 26.03 6.43 20.06
C ALA A 29 27.25 6.01 20.91
N GLY A 30 28.45 6.41 20.48
CA GLY A 30 29.65 6.40 21.29
C GLY A 30 30.66 5.36 20.84
N THR A 31 31.89 5.80 20.64
CA THR A 31 33.08 4.97 20.61
C THR A 31 33.46 4.68 22.05
N VAL A 32 33.33 3.42 22.53
CA VAL A 32 34.04 3.05 23.75
C VAL A 32 35.50 2.86 23.40
N ALA A 33 36.38 3.66 23.99
CA ALA A 33 37.82 3.40 23.99
C ALA A 33 38.05 2.12 24.81
N SER A 34 37.86 0.96 24.18
CA SER A 34 38.32 -0.29 24.77
C SER A 34 39.85 -0.23 24.76
N GLY A 35 40.50 -0.58 25.87
CA GLY A 35 41.97 -0.58 26.02
C GLY A 35 42.72 -1.56 25.12
N TYR A 36 42.14 -1.95 23.98
CA TYR A 36 42.71 -2.79 22.94
C TYR A 36 43.19 -1.92 21.78
N THR A 37 44.50 -1.94 21.53
CA THR A 37 45.18 -1.22 20.45
C THR A 37 45.06 -1.98 19.13
N GLY A 38 43.84 -2.25 18.67
CA GLY A 38 43.56 -2.90 17.39
C GLY A 38 42.71 -2.01 16.47
N PRO A 39 42.93 -2.04 15.14
CA PRO A 39 42.25 -1.14 14.18
C PRO A 39 40.72 -1.34 14.07
N ALA A 40 40.13 -2.26 14.84
CA ALA A 40 38.72 -2.61 14.82
C ALA A 40 37.84 -1.92 15.89
N LEU A 41 38.41 -1.06 16.76
CA LEU A 41 37.72 -0.54 17.96
C LEU A 41 37.37 0.96 17.93
N ALA A 42 37.20 1.55 16.74
CA ALA A 42 36.71 2.93 16.63
C ALA A 42 35.17 3.07 16.70
N THR A 43 34.44 1.96 16.81
CA THR A 43 32.97 1.90 16.89
C THR A 43 32.54 1.21 18.18
N GLY A 44 31.66 1.83 18.98
CA GLY A 44 31.20 1.20 20.22
C GLY A 44 30.27 0.01 19.99
N PRO A 45 29.98 -0.78 21.03
CA PRO A 45 29.24 -2.04 20.93
C PRO A 45 27.83 -1.86 20.36
N VAL A 46 27.18 -0.73 20.66
CA VAL A 46 25.88 -0.37 20.09
C VAL A 46 25.97 -0.14 18.59
N ALA A 47 27.04 0.52 18.12
CA ALA A 47 27.26 0.78 16.71
C ALA A 47 27.50 -0.51 15.93
N ALA A 48 28.30 -1.41 16.49
CA ALA A 48 28.55 -2.73 15.92
C ALA A 48 27.27 -3.57 15.84
N ALA A 49 26.47 -3.60 16.91
CA ALA A 49 25.20 -4.34 16.93
C ALA A 49 24.18 -3.79 15.91
N LEU A 50 24.07 -2.46 15.77
CA LEU A 50 23.22 -1.84 14.75
C LEU A 50 23.72 -2.10 13.32
N GLY A 51 25.04 -2.13 13.11
CA GLY A 51 25.65 -2.50 11.83
C GLY A 51 25.29 -3.93 11.42
N GLU A 52 25.49 -4.90 12.32
CA GLU A 52 25.13 -6.31 12.10
C GLU A 52 23.62 -6.49 11.89
N PHE A 53 22.79 -5.83 12.70
CA PHE A 53 21.34 -5.85 12.53
C PHE A 53 20.93 -5.34 11.15
N MET A 54 21.47 -4.22 10.70
CA MET A 54 21.17 -3.71 9.37
C MET A 54 21.66 -4.65 8.28
N GLN A 55 22.90 -5.15 8.35
CA GLN A 55 23.43 -6.06 7.34
C GLN A 55 22.58 -7.33 7.21
N HIS A 56 22.06 -7.84 8.32
CA HIS A 56 21.22 -9.04 8.31
C HIS A 56 19.78 -8.77 7.83
N TRP A 57 19.17 -7.67 8.28
CA TRP A 57 17.73 -7.44 8.12
C TRP A 57 17.36 -6.41 7.04
N GLN A 58 18.33 -5.73 6.41
CA GLN A 58 18.06 -4.65 5.45
C GLN A 58 17.09 -5.08 4.34
N LYS A 59 17.29 -6.27 3.77
CA LYS A 59 16.42 -6.78 2.70
C LYS A 59 14.99 -7.02 3.17
N ASP A 60 14.82 -7.57 4.37
CA ASP A 60 13.49 -7.86 4.93
C ASP A 60 12.75 -6.58 5.29
N LEU A 61 13.46 -5.59 5.84
CA LEU A 61 12.90 -4.27 6.14
C LEU A 61 12.43 -3.57 4.86
N GLN A 62 13.23 -3.61 3.78
CA GLN A 62 12.83 -3.09 2.47
C GLN A 62 11.60 -3.82 1.92
N TYR A 63 11.60 -5.15 1.99
CA TYR A 63 10.49 -5.96 1.53
C TYR A 63 9.17 -5.63 2.24
N VAL A 64 9.20 -5.46 3.57
CA VAL A 64 8.02 -5.09 4.36
C VAL A 64 7.49 -3.72 3.94
N VAL A 65 8.37 -2.73 3.78
CA VAL A 65 7.98 -1.39 3.32
C VAL A 65 7.34 -1.45 1.94
N GLU A 66 7.97 -2.12 0.98
CA GLU A 66 7.43 -2.25 -0.38
C GLU A 66 6.08 -2.97 -0.41
N ARG A 67 5.97 -4.10 0.31
CA ARG A 67 4.74 -4.90 0.36
C ARG A 67 3.59 -4.10 0.99
N THR A 68 3.88 -3.37 2.06
CA THR A 68 2.89 -2.52 2.73
C THR A 68 2.45 -1.39 1.80
N GLY A 69 3.39 -0.73 1.13
CA GLY A 69 3.09 0.31 0.14
C GLY A 69 2.21 -0.21 -1.00
N LYS A 70 2.56 -1.34 -1.60
CA LYS A 70 1.76 -1.99 -2.67
C LYS A 70 0.35 -2.33 -2.20
N SER A 71 0.20 -2.83 -0.97
CA SER A 71 -1.11 -3.18 -0.41
C SER A 71 -2.00 -1.96 -0.22
N LEU A 72 -1.44 -0.86 0.31
CA LEU A 72 -2.17 0.40 0.49
C LEU A 72 -2.59 1.01 -0.85
N THR A 73 -1.70 0.99 -1.85
CA THR A 73 -2.01 1.46 -3.20
C THR A 73 -3.11 0.62 -3.84
N GLY A 74 -3.01 -0.71 -3.80
CA GLY A 74 -4.05 -1.60 -4.36
C GLY A 74 -5.41 -1.42 -3.69
N ALA A 75 -5.45 -1.24 -2.37
CA ALA A 75 -6.69 -0.91 -1.65
C ALA A 75 -7.26 0.45 -2.12
N ALA A 76 -6.40 1.45 -2.31
CA ALA A 76 -6.83 2.76 -2.80
C ALA A 76 -7.37 2.70 -4.25
N GLU A 77 -6.75 1.91 -5.13
CA GLU A 77 -7.22 1.71 -6.49
C GLU A 77 -8.57 0.98 -6.52
N ALA A 78 -8.69 -0.12 -5.75
CA ALA A 78 -9.91 -0.91 -5.69
C ALA A 78 -11.12 -0.08 -5.23
N THR A 79 -10.98 0.71 -4.17
CA THR A 79 -12.09 1.56 -3.70
C THR A 79 -12.40 2.69 -4.70
N ASN A 80 -11.42 3.19 -5.46
CA ASN A 80 -11.69 4.17 -6.51
C ASN A 80 -12.49 3.55 -7.67
N GLU A 81 -12.13 2.34 -8.10
CA GLU A 81 -12.88 1.62 -9.14
C GLU A 81 -14.28 1.23 -8.69
N TYR A 82 -14.47 0.91 -7.40
CA TYR A 82 -15.80 0.69 -6.82
C TYR A 82 -16.70 1.92 -7.00
N VAL A 83 -16.25 3.10 -6.56
CA VAL A 83 -17.01 4.35 -6.68
C VAL A 83 -17.31 4.70 -8.14
N LYS A 84 -16.31 4.58 -9.02
CA LYS A 84 -16.53 4.81 -10.47
C LYS A 84 -17.50 3.80 -11.08
N GLY A 85 -17.49 2.56 -10.61
CA GLY A 85 -18.42 1.51 -11.01
C GLY A 85 -19.86 1.89 -10.68
N ASP A 86 -20.12 2.30 -9.44
CA ASP A 86 -21.43 2.75 -8.98
C ASP A 86 -21.97 3.92 -9.80
N LEU A 87 -21.11 4.91 -10.10
CA LEU A 87 -21.48 6.05 -10.94
C LEU A 87 -21.86 5.61 -12.36
N ARG A 88 -21.15 4.65 -12.95
CA ARG A 88 -21.47 4.10 -14.27
C ARG A 88 -22.82 3.37 -14.26
N MET A 89 -23.06 2.53 -13.24
CA MET A 89 -24.34 1.82 -13.09
C MET A 89 -25.51 2.79 -12.90
N ALA A 90 -25.33 3.83 -12.08
CA ALA A 90 -26.33 4.87 -11.88
C ALA A 90 -26.64 5.63 -13.17
N ALA A 91 -25.62 6.05 -13.92
CA ALA A 91 -25.79 6.71 -15.21
C ALA A 91 -26.53 5.81 -16.22
N GLN A 92 -26.19 4.52 -16.26
CA GLN A 92 -26.86 3.57 -17.14
C GLN A 92 -28.31 3.30 -16.74
N ALA A 93 -28.60 3.20 -15.44
CA ALA A 93 -29.96 3.08 -14.93
C ALA A 93 -30.80 4.34 -15.25
N GLN A 94 -30.22 5.53 -15.10
CA GLN A 94 -30.86 6.78 -15.49
C GLN A 94 -31.15 6.82 -16.99
N HIS A 95 -30.18 6.43 -17.81
CA HIS A 95 -30.38 6.35 -19.26
C HIS A 95 -31.45 5.31 -19.65
N ALA A 96 -31.47 4.15 -18.99
CA ALA A 96 -32.49 3.13 -19.21
C ALA A 96 -33.89 3.59 -18.78
N ALA A 97 -33.99 4.37 -17.70
CA ALA A 97 -35.26 4.93 -17.22
C ALA A 97 -35.83 6.02 -18.14
N LEU A 98 -34.97 6.71 -18.92
CA LEU A 98 -35.39 7.68 -19.94
C LEU A 98 -35.88 7.01 -21.23
N ALA A 99 -35.62 5.71 -21.42
CA ALA A 99 -36.13 4.99 -22.57
C ALA A 99 -37.67 4.93 -22.51
N GLU A 100 -38.32 5.25 -23.64
CA GLU A 100 -39.77 5.32 -23.72
C GLU A 100 -40.39 3.95 -23.36
N PRO A 101 -41.34 3.89 -22.40
CA PRO A 101 -42.02 2.65 -22.08
C PRO A 101 -42.78 2.19 -23.32
N ILE A 102 -42.33 1.11 -23.95
CA ILE A 102 -43.08 0.49 -25.06
C ILE A 102 -44.36 -0.08 -24.45
N PRO A 103 -45.54 0.51 -24.70
CA PRO A 103 -46.77 0.00 -24.14
C PRO A 103 -47.02 -1.37 -24.76
N ALA A 104 -47.28 -2.38 -23.94
CA ALA A 104 -47.69 -3.67 -24.46
C ALA A 104 -48.94 -3.46 -25.33
N PRO A 105 -48.97 -4.00 -26.56
CA PRO A 105 -50.14 -3.83 -27.42
C PRO A 105 -51.37 -4.36 -26.68
N PRO A 106 -52.48 -3.60 -26.65
CA PRO A 106 -53.70 -4.02 -25.95
C PRO A 106 -54.19 -5.34 -26.52
N GLY A 107 -54.20 -6.40 -25.70
CA GLY A 107 -54.63 -7.74 -26.07
C GLY A 107 -53.66 -8.89 -25.76
N PHE A 108 -52.42 -8.61 -25.35
CA PHE A 108 -51.47 -9.68 -24.97
C PHE A 108 -51.70 -10.15 -23.52
N SER A 109 -52.78 -10.89 -23.28
CA SER A 109 -52.87 -11.75 -22.10
C SER A 109 -51.91 -12.92 -22.31
N GLY A 110 -50.78 -12.94 -21.60
CA GLY A 110 -49.81 -14.03 -21.65
C GLY A 110 -50.44 -15.37 -21.28
N ARG A 111 -50.81 -16.15 -22.30
CA ARG A 111 -51.12 -17.58 -22.17
C ARG A 111 -50.43 -18.35 -23.30
N ARG A 112 -49.37 -19.05 -22.94
CA ARG A 112 -48.84 -20.34 -23.44
C ARG A 112 -47.36 -20.41 -23.06
N GLY A 113 -46.82 -21.47 -22.51
CA GLY A 113 -47.32 -22.82 -22.25
C GLY A 113 -46.14 -23.66 -21.78
N GLY A 114 -46.39 -24.63 -20.91
CA GLY A 114 -45.40 -25.63 -20.54
C GLY A 114 -44.99 -26.50 -21.73
N GLY A 115 -43.78 -27.03 -21.67
CA GLY A 115 -43.21 -27.97 -22.62
C GLY A 115 -41.80 -28.36 -22.17
N GLU A 116 -41.74 -29.49 -21.45
CA GLU A 116 -40.70 -30.53 -21.37
C GLU A 116 -39.22 -30.12 -21.22
#